data_AF-A2SAX0-F1
#
_entry.id   AF-A2SAX0-F1
#
_cell.length_a   1.000
_cell.length_b   1.000
_cell.length_c   1.000
_cell.angle_alpha   90.00
_cell.angle_beta   90.00
_cell.angle_gamma   90.00
#
_symmetry.space_group_name_H-M   'P 1'
#
loop_
_entity.id
_entity.type
_entity.pdbx_description
1 polymer ?
#
loop_
_entity_poly.entity_id
_entity_poly.type
_entity_poly.pdbx_seq_one_letter_code
_entity_poly.pdbx_strand_id
1 'polypeptide(L)' 'MCTSGAITKIFIDNNGVMEVTVGTLAYLNGNKDVYSVLTSAFVANKLVYIYAPNCQPGTSMGGFAVR' A
#
# COMPACT_ATOMS: atom_id res chain seq x y z
N MET A 1 13.04 -2.11 1.09
CA MET A 1 11.85 -2.18 1.97
C MET A 1 11.74 -0.84 2.67
N CYS A 2 10.58 -0.19 2.66
CA CYS A 2 10.41 1.16 3.22
C CYS A 2 9.52 1.21 4.46
N THR A 3 8.46 0.41 4.52
CA THR A 3 7.62 0.30 5.70
C THR A 3 7.04 -1.10 5.81
N SER A 4 6.62 -1.48 7.02
CA SER A 4 5.93 -2.72 7.29
C SER A 4 4.94 -2.55 8.44
N GLY A 5 3.80 -3.22 8.35
CA GLY A 5 2.77 -3.19 9.38
C GLY A 5 1.38 -3.48 8.82
N ALA A 6 0.36 -3.38 9.67
CA ALA A 6 -1.01 -3.39 9.22
C ALA A 6 -1.31 -2.13 8.39
N ILE A 7 -2.16 -2.28 7.37
CA ILE A 7 -2.67 -1.13 6.62
C ILE A 7 -3.61 -0.36 7.55
N THR A 8 -3.38 0.94 7.71
CA THR A 8 -4.20 1.82 8.55
C THR A 8 -5.27 2.55 7.74
N LYS A 9 -5.02 2.75 6.44
CA LYS A 9 -5.95 3.42 5.52
C LYS A 9 -5.72 2.97 4.08
N ILE A 10 -6.81 2.82 3.34
CA ILE A 10 -6.81 2.71 1.87
C ILE A 10 -7.68 3.84 1.32
N PHE A 11 -7.18 4.52 0.30
CA PHE A 11 -7.92 5.51 -0.48
C PHE A 11 -7.68 5.26 -1.96
N ILE A 12 -8.70 5.40 -2.80
CA ILE A 12 -8.55 5.34 -4.26
C ILE A 12 -8.98 6.70 -4.79
N ASP A 13 -8.07 7.38 -5.48
CA ASP A 13 -8.34 8.70 -6.05
C ASP A 13 -9.24 8.61 -7.30
N ASN A 14 -9.64 9.77 -7.82
CA ASN A 14 -10.49 9.84 -9.01
C ASN A 14 -9.78 9.38 -10.29
N ASN A 15 -8.45 9.24 -10.27
CA ASN A 15 -7.66 8.68 -11.37
C ASN A 15 -7.58 7.15 -11.29
N GLY A 16 -8.12 6.56 -10.22
CA GLY A 16 -8.05 5.13 -9.95
C GLY A 16 -6.67 4.68 -9.51
N VAL A 17 -5.90 5.54 -8.85
CA VAL A 17 -4.64 5.22 -8.15
C VAL A 17 -4.97 4.96 -6.67
N MET A 18 -4.53 3.82 -6.15
CA MET A 18 -4.70 3.44 -4.76
C MET A 18 -3.57 4.02 -3.92
N GLU A 19 -3.91 4.73 -2.86
CA GLU A 19 -3.01 5.10 -1.77
C GLU A 19 -3.17 4.11 -0.62
N VAL A 20 -2.05 3.51 -0.20
CA VAL A 20 -1.97 2.56 0.91
C VAL A 20 -1.17 3.19 2.03
N THR A 21 -1.78 3.35 3.20
CA THR A 21 -1.10 3.86 4.40
C THR A 21 -0.74 2.72 5.35
N VAL A 22 0.53 2.66 5.75
CA VAL A 22 1.04 1.75 6.78
C VAL A 22 1.73 2.58 7.85
N GLY A 23 1.16 2.60 9.05
CA GLY A 23 1.57 3.53 10.11
C GLY A 23 1.33 4.97 9.70
N THR A 24 2.40 5.76 9.59
CA THR A 24 2.37 7.18 9.18
C THR A 24 2.79 7.41 7.73
N LEU A 25 3.16 6.36 6.99
CA LEU A 25 3.66 6.45 5.63
C LEU A 25 2.62 5.97 4.63
N ALA A 26 2.37 6.78 3.60
CA ALA A 26 1.46 6.48 2.51
C ALA A 26 2.23 6.27 1.20
N TYR A 27 1.85 5.24 0.44
CA TYR A 27 2.46 4.91 -0.85
C TYR A 27 1.37 4.71 -1.91
N LEU A 28 1.70 5.05 -3.16
CA LEU A 28 0.78 4.97 -4.28
C LEU A 28 0.96 3.66 -5.04
N ASN A 29 -0.14 3.08 -5.52
CA ASN A 29 -0.13 1.89 -6.37
C ASN A 29 -1.10 2.08 -7.52
N GLY A 30 -0.57 2.21 -8.74
CA GLY A 30 -1.37 2.32 -9.95
C GLY A 30 -1.81 0.99 -10.55
N ASN A 31 -1.33 -0.15 -10.02
CA ASN A 31 -1.66 -1.46 -10.55
C ASN A 31 -3.00 -1.95 -9.97
N LYS A 32 -4.06 -1.89 -10.78
CA LYS A 32 -5.43 -2.27 -10.36
C LYS A 32 -5.58 -3.77 -10.06
N ASP A 33 -4.74 -4.62 -10.63
CA ASP A 33 -4.82 -6.07 -10.46
C ASP A 33 -4.54 -6.51 -9.01
N VAL A 34 -3.82 -5.67 -8.25
CA VAL A 34 -3.45 -5.97 -6.86
C VAL A 34 -4.34 -5.27 -5.82
N TYR A 35 -5.35 -4.52 -6.26
CA TYR A 35 -6.20 -3.76 -5.35
C TYR A 35 -7.01 -4.68 -4.43
N SER A 36 -7.58 -5.75 -4.99
CA SER A 36 -8.30 -6.75 -4.21
C SER A 36 -7.41 -7.37 -3.13
N VAL A 37 -6.14 -7.65 -3.44
CA VAL A 37 -5.16 -8.21 -2.49
C VAL A 37 -4.89 -7.25 -1.34
N LEU A 38 -4.65 -5.96 -1.64
CA LEU A 38 -4.40 -4.94 -0.61
C LEU A 38 -5.64 -4.65 0.24
N THR A 39 -6.83 -4.61 -0.38
CA THR A 39 -8.10 -4.48 0.33
C THR A 39 -8.36 -5.69 1.24
N SER A 40 -8.14 -6.92 0.75
CA SER A 40 -8.25 -8.12 1.58
C SER A 40 -7.25 -8.12 2.73
N ALA A 41 -6.00 -7.68 2.50
CA ALA A 41 -5.00 -7.55 3.54
C ALA A 41 -5.41 -6.53 4.62
N PHE A 42 -6.01 -5.41 4.21
CA PHE A 42 -6.55 -4.41 5.13
C PHE A 42 -7.70 -4.95 5.97
N VAL A 43 -8.71 -5.56 5.35
CA VAL A 43 -9.87 -6.14 6.05
C VAL A 43 -9.46 -7.26 7.00
N ALA A 44 -8.49 -8.09 6.60
CA ALA A 44 -7.98 -9.19 7.42
C ALA A 44 -6.89 -8.75 8.43
N ASN A 45 -6.60 -7.44 8.53
CA ASN A 45 -5.56 -6.88 9.40
C ASN A 45 -4.20 -7.59 9.27
N LYS A 46 -3.82 -7.88 8.02
CA LYS A 46 -2.59 -8.59 7.67
C LYS A 46 -1.39 -7.67 7.70
N LEU A 47 -0.21 -8.25 7.92
CA LEU A 47 1.03 -7.49 7.91
C LEU A 47 1.50 -7.32 6.46
N VAL A 48 1.67 -6.08 6.03
CA VAL A 48 2.09 -5.73 4.68
C VAL A 48 3.48 -5.13 4.73
N TYR A 49 4.32 -5.53 3.78
CA TYR A 49 5.65 -4.97 3.54
C TYR A 49 5.62 -4.18 2.24
N ILE A 50 6.02 -2.91 2.28
CA ILE A 50 6.04 -2.05 1.09
C ILE A 50 7.49 -1.84 0.64
N TYR A 51 7.72 -2.02 -0.65
CA TYR A 51 8.99 -1.77 -1.33
C TYR A 51 8.79 -0.65 -2.33
N ALA A 52 9.66 0.35 -2.30
CA ALA A 52 9.64 1.50 -3.19
C ALA A 52 11.08 1.95 -3.50
N PRO A 53 11.30 2.72 -4.59
CA PRO A 53 12.63 3.22 -4.96
C PRO A 53 13.23 4.15 -3.89
N ASN A 54 12.37 4.86 -3.16
CA ASN A 54 12.73 5.66 -2.01
C ASN A 54 11.61 5.59 -0.96
N CYS A 55 11.90 5.99 0.28
CA CYS A 55 10.98 5.84 1.40
C CYS A 55 10.26 7.14 1.77
N GLN A 56 9.94 7.98 0.78
CA GLN A 56 9.15 9.19 0.98
C GLN A 56 7.64 8.92 0.80
N PRO A 57 6.76 9.58 1.58
CA PRO A 57 5.32 9.52 1.35
C PRO A 57 4.93 9.95 -0.06
N GLY A 58 3.89 9.32 -0.61
CA GLY A 58 3.41 9.57 -1.97
C GLY A 58 4.24 8.91 -3.07
N THR A 59 5.32 8.20 -2.71
CA THR A 59 6.11 7.44 -3.70
C THR A 59 5.33 6.24 -4.21
N SER A 60 5.49 5.94 -5.50
CA SER A 60 4.93 4.73 -6.11
C SER A 60 5.57 3.47 -5.51
N MET A 61 4.73 2.50 -5.15
CA MET A 61 5.14 1.18 -4.72
C MET A 61 5.82 0.46 -5.88
N GLY A 62 7.08 0.06 -5.69
CA GLY A 62 7.78 -0.85 -6.60
C GLY A 62 7.35 -2.31 -6.41
N GLY A 63 6.81 -2.64 -5.24
CA GLY A 63 6.26 -3.96 -4.92
C GLY A 63 5.77 -4.05 -3.48
N PHE A 64 5.11 -5.16 -3.14
CA PHE A 64 4.68 -5.45 -1.77
C PHE A 64 4.63 -6.95 -1.50
N ALA A 65 4.61 -7.30 -0.21
CA ALA A 65 4.31 -8.65 0.26
C ALA A 65 3.28 -8.58 1.39
N VAL A 66 2.44 -9.61 1.51
CA VAL A 66 1.42 -9.76 2.57
C VAL A 66 1.72 -11.02 3.38
N ARG A 67 1.62 -10.94 4.71
CA ARG A 67 1.71 -12.06 5.65
C ARG A 67 0.48 -12.11 6.56
#